data_AF-A0A239LGH5-F1
#
_entry.id   AF-A0A239LGH5-F1
#
_cell.length_a   1.000
_cell.length_b   1.000
_cell.length_c   1.000
_cell.angle_alpha   90.00
_cell.angle_beta   90.00
_cell.angle_gamma   90.00
#
_symmetry.space_group_name_H-M   'P 1'
#
loop_
_entity.id
_entity.type
_entity.pdbx_description
1 polymer ?
#
loop_
_entity_poly.entity_id
_entity_poly.type
_entity_poly.pdbx_seq_one_letter_code
_entity_poly.pdbx_strand_id
1 'polypeptide(L)'
;MKNFGWDFWRVFLPFLVVLGIIMFFPLWFTQKSWLGFFQLSIDESTSWMGDTFGGILGPYIAIVAAGLTFMAFWVQYKANDEIRNQFKHERFETKFYELLKLHKENVSEVDIDGKYRGRKSFVWMYKEFRFIYRLCKSYHDLIDSDRKIAGKKLMEYDDRKITELAYIIFFFGVGEISDKGIEYFTGDFDNDLIKKVLDRLKAHQEHVAQLKKDEWTELEENLFEEPEKYILEVNFEPFDGHVSKLAHYFRHLYQAIKLATTDSILDNIDKSIEYKNRYEYVKLIRVQLSNHEQTLIYYNSFFTAGKIWWGDNTIEKKTVKNGVEYDLSYFLDYAMIKNLAYNLTDGIGPHPVREYFQRLLKRGYGVENESERVELKNRIDNDLLEWGVKDDFFNQLVSEHKKDSASV
;
A
#
# COMPACT_ATOMS: atom_id res chain seq x y z
N MET A 1 -29.39 -14.23 20.53
CA MET A 1 -28.81 -14.95 21.69
C MET A 1 -28.09 -16.20 21.20
N LYS A 2 -26.78 -16.12 20.93
CA LYS A 2 -25.93 -17.27 20.52
C LYS A 2 -24.67 -17.33 21.41
N ASN A 3 -24.77 -16.87 22.66
CA ASN A 3 -23.59 -16.52 23.49
C ASN A 3 -23.27 -17.51 24.62
N PHE A 4 -24.05 -18.57 24.79
CA PHE A 4 -23.75 -19.60 25.80
C PHE A 4 -23.19 -20.84 25.12
N GLY A 5 -21.87 -20.83 24.90
CA GLY A 5 -21.13 -21.96 24.32
C GLY A 5 -21.21 -23.21 25.19
N TRP A 6 -20.80 -24.35 24.63
CA TRP A 6 -20.84 -25.65 25.31
C TRP A 6 -20.07 -25.65 26.65
N ASP A 7 -18.99 -24.89 26.73
CA ASP A 7 -18.18 -24.73 27.94
C ASP A 7 -18.94 -24.03 29.09
N PHE A 8 -19.85 -23.10 28.76
CA PHE A 8 -20.70 -22.44 29.76
C PHE A 8 -21.64 -23.45 30.40
N TRP A 9 -22.33 -24.25 29.59
CA TRP A 9 -23.30 -25.25 30.07
C TRP A 9 -22.63 -26.38 30.86
N ARG A 10 -21.41 -26.79 30.47
CA ARG A 10 -20.61 -27.76 31.24
C ARG A 10 -20.32 -27.33 32.67
N VAL A 11 -20.15 -26.04 32.93
CA VAL A 11 -19.89 -25.50 34.27
C VAL A 11 -21.19 -25.13 34.99
N PHE A 12 -22.16 -24.60 34.26
CA PHE A 12 -23.42 -24.13 34.82
C PHE A 12 -24.32 -25.26 35.33
N LEU A 13 -24.40 -26.37 34.58
CA LEU A 13 -25.31 -27.47 34.90
C LEU A 13 -24.91 -28.20 36.20
N PRO A 14 -23.63 -28.55 36.44
CA PRO A 14 -23.20 -29.09 37.73
C PRO A 14 -23.38 -28.11 38.89
N PHE A 15 -23.17 -26.81 38.65
CA PHE A 15 -23.39 -25.77 39.66
C PHE A 15 -24.86 -25.71 40.11
N LEU A 16 -25.80 -25.77 39.16
CA LEU A 16 -27.23 -25.83 39.48
C LEU A 16 -27.61 -27.09 40.26
N VAL A 17 -26.97 -28.23 39.96
CA VAL A 17 -27.18 -29.47 40.71
C VAL A 17 -26.69 -29.34 42.15
N VAL A 18 -25.50 -28.76 42.37
CA VAL A 18 -24.96 -28.49 43.72
C VAL A 18 -25.87 -27.52 44.48
N LEU A 19 -26.36 -26.47 43.82
CA LEU A 19 -27.31 -25.51 44.40
C LEU A 19 -28.62 -26.20 44.80
N GLY A 20 -29.15 -27.08 43.95
CA GLY A 20 -30.30 -27.92 44.26
C GLY A 20 -30.04 -28.79 45.49
N ILE A 21 -28.91 -29.49 45.56
CA ILE A 21 -28.53 -30.33 46.71
C ILE A 21 -28.47 -29.50 48.00
N ILE A 22 -27.87 -28.32 47.96
CA ILE A 22 -27.79 -27.39 49.11
C ILE A 22 -29.18 -26.92 49.54
N MET A 23 -30.08 -26.61 48.62
CA MET A 23 -31.45 -26.20 48.93
C MET A 23 -32.30 -27.35 49.49
N PHE A 24 -32.04 -28.60 49.10
CA PHE A 24 -32.71 -29.80 49.60
C PHE A 24 -32.06 -30.36 50.90
N PHE A 25 -30.85 -29.92 51.25
CA PHE A 25 -30.13 -30.34 52.45
C PHE A 25 -30.90 -30.10 53.76
N PRO A 26 -31.63 -28.99 53.97
CA PRO A 26 -32.45 -28.78 55.17
C PRO A 26 -33.63 -29.75 55.27
N LEU A 27 -34.15 -30.23 54.14
CA LEU A 27 -35.23 -31.23 54.12
C LEU A 27 -34.77 -32.58 54.68
N TRP A 28 -33.49 -32.91 54.52
CA TRP A 28 -32.89 -34.09 55.16
C TRP A 28 -32.80 -33.99 56.68
N PHE A 29 -32.65 -32.78 57.23
CA PHE A 29 -32.66 -32.56 58.68
C PHE A 29 -34.05 -32.38 59.27
N THR A 30 -35.06 -32.07 58.44
CA THR A 30 -36.43 -31.80 58.89
C THR A 30 -37.40 -32.97 58.70
N GLN A 31 -37.08 -33.98 57.90
CA GLN A 31 -37.90 -35.19 57.79
C GLN A 31 -37.49 -36.27 58.79
N LYS A 32 -38.46 -36.63 59.65
CA LYS A 32 -38.50 -37.69 60.68
C LYS A 32 -37.23 -38.56 60.87
N SER A 33 -36.57 -38.28 62.00
CA SER A 33 -36.00 -39.25 62.95
C SER A 33 -35.14 -40.41 62.39
N TRP A 34 -33.98 -40.13 61.79
CA TRP A 34 -32.93 -41.15 61.77
C TRP A 34 -32.17 -41.19 63.11
N LEU A 35 -31.79 -40.03 63.67
CA LEU A 35 -31.20 -39.92 65.00
C LEU A 35 -32.19 -39.14 65.89
N GLY A 36 -32.77 -39.82 66.88
CA GLY A 36 -33.83 -39.31 67.76
C GLY A 36 -33.39 -38.19 68.70
N PHE A 37 -32.98 -37.04 68.16
CA PHE A 37 -32.54 -35.87 68.93
C PHE A 37 -33.22 -34.55 68.54
N PHE A 38 -34.08 -34.51 67.52
CA PHE A 38 -34.81 -33.30 67.15
C PHE A 38 -36.29 -33.61 66.85
N GLN A 39 -37.13 -33.44 67.86
CA GLN A 39 -38.58 -33.47 67.73
C GLN A 39 -39.06 -32.02 67.65
N LEU A 40 -39.50 -31.61 66.46
CA LEU A 40 -39.74 -30.21 66.13
C LEU A 40 -41.23 -29.88 66.25
N SER A 41 -41.63 -29.33 67.40
CA SER A 41 -42.94 -28.71 67.65
C SER A 41 -42.84 -27.21 67.42
N ILE A 42 -43.66 -26.66 66.52
CA ILE A 42 -43.70 -25.23 66.21
C ILE A 42 -44.57 -24.54 67.28
N ASP A 43 -43.94 -23.77 68.16
CA ASP A 43 -44.55 -22.87 69.15
C ASP A 43 -43.69 -21.58 69.26
N GLU A 44 -44.20 -20.51 69.87
CA GLU A 44 -43.68 -19.11 69.93
C GLU A 44 -42.18 -18.91 70.27
N SER A 45 -41.45 -19.99 70.55
CA SER A 45 -39.99 -20.05 70.56
C SER A 45 -39.33 -20.04 69.16
N THR A 46 -40.04 -19.89 68.03
CA THR A 46 -39.47 -19.98 66.67
C THR A 46 -38.31 -19.00 66.33
N SER A 47 -37.98 -18.05 67.21
CA SER A 47 -36.80 -17.18 67.07
C SER A 47 -35.49 -17.96 66.99
N TRP A 48 -35.27 -18.94 67.88
CA TRP A 48 -34.02 -19.74 67.87
C TRP A 48 -33.92 -20.67 66.65
N MET A 49 -35.08 -21.07 66.11
CA MET A 49 -35.16 -21.84 64.89
C MET A 49 -34.75 -20.98 63.70
N GLY A 50 -35.28 -19.75 63.58
CA GLY A 50 -34.83 -18.77 62.58
C GLY A 50 -33.32 -18.52 62.61
N ASP A 51 -32.74 -18.36 63.80
CA ASP A 51 -31.30 -18.14 63.99
C ASP A 51 -30.46 -19.37 63.62
N THR A 52 -30.94 -20.57 63.94
CA THR A 52 -30.27 -21.83 63.58
C THR A 52 -30.30 -22.08 62.07
N PHE A 53 -31.46 -21.83 61.42
CA PHE A 53 -31.58 -21.92 59.96
C PHE A 53 -30.72 -20.86 59.27
N GLY A 54 -30.71 -19.63 59.75
CA GLY A 54 -29.88 -18.56 59.20
C GLY A 54 -28.37 -18.83 59.34
N GLY A 55 -27.94 -19.31 60.51
CA GLY A 55 -26.54 -19.66 60.77
C GLY A 55 -26.02 -20.84 59.95
N ILE A 56 -26.88 -21.83 59.69
CA ILE A 56 -26.55 -22.98 58.84
C ILE A 56 -26.61 -22.60 57.36
N LEU A 57 -27.67 -21.93 56.90
CA LEU A 57 -27.89 -21.61 55.48
C LEU A 57 -27.01 -20.47 54.95
N GLY A 58 -26.70 -19.48 55.79
CA GLY A 58 -25.94 -18.29 55.41
C GLY A 58 -24.63 -18.60 54.68
N PRO A 59 -23.73 -19.44 55.23
CA PRO A 59 -22.50 -19.85 54.55
C PRO A 59 -22.73 -20.52 53.19
N TYR A 60 -23.75 -21.36 53.04
CA TYR A 60 -24.05 -22.02 51.77
C TYR A 60 -24.60 -21.04 50.72
N ILE A 61 -25.49 -20.13 51.13
CA ILE A 61 -25.99 -19.06 50.25
C ILE A 61 -24.82 -18.16 49.84
N ALA A 62 -23.90 -17.85 50.74
CA ALA A 62 -22.71 -17.05 50.43
C ALA A 62 -21.78 -17.76 49.42
N ILE A 63 -21.57 -19.08 49.55
CA ILE A 63 -20.78 -19.87 48.59
C ILE A 63 -21.46 -19.88 47.21
N VAL A 64 -22.78 -20.06 47.17
CA VAL A 64 -23.57 -20.00 45.93
C VAL A 64 -23.47 -18.61 45.30
N ALA A 65 -23.65 -17.54 46.08
CA ALA A 65 -23.53 -16.17 45.60
C ALA A 65 -22.12 -15.84 45.09
N ALA A 66 -21.08 -16.31 45.78
CA ALA A 66 -19.69 -16.17 45.35
C ALA A 66 -19.44 -16.93 44.03
N GLY A 67 -19.98 -18.15 43.88
CA GLY A 67 -19.89 -18.93 42.64
C GLY A 67 -20.59 -18.27 41.45
N LEU A 68 -21.81 -17.76 41.65
CA LEU A 68 -22.54 -17.00 40.64
C LEU A 68 -21.80 -15.72 40.25
N THR A 69 -21.25 -15.01 41.24
CA THR A 69 -20.47 -13.78 41.02
C THR A 69 -19.19 -14.07 40.24
N PHE A 70 -18.46 -15.13 40.59
CA PHE A 70 -17.29 -15.59 39.84
C PHE A 70 -17.66 -15.93 38.40
N MET A 71 -18.77 -16.64 38.19
CA MET A 71 -19.24 -16.99 36.86
C MET A 71 -19.62 -15.76 36.01
N ALA A 72 -20.28 -14.78 36.63
CA ALA A 72 -20.60 -13.52 35.97
C ALA A 72 -19.33 -12.78 35.54
N PHE A 73 -18.32 -12.70 36.42
CA PHE A 73 -17.02 -12.12 36.08
C PHE A 73 -16.28 -12.92 35.01
N TRP A 74 -16.36 -14.24 35.00
CA TRP A 74 -15.76 -15.07 33.96
C TRP A 74 -16.37 -14.80 32.58
N VAL A 75 -17.71 -14.76 32.50
CA VAL A 75 -18.42 -14.41 31.26
C VAL A 75 -18.05 -13.00 30.82
N GLN A 76 -17.98 -12.04 31.74
CA GLN A 76 -17.55 -10.67 31.45
C GLN A 76 -16.10 -10.60 30.98
N TYR A 77 -15.19 -11.36 31.58
CA TYR A 77 -13.79 -11.44 31.17
C TYR A 77 -13.67 -11.93 29.72
N LYS A 78 -14.39 -13.00 29.36
CA LYS A 78 -14.43 -13.52 27.99
C LYS A 78 -15.01 -12.50 27.01
N ALA A 79 -16.10 -11.84 27.37
CA ALA A 79 -16.70 -10.78 26.55
C ALA A 79 -15.72 -9.60 26.36
N ASN A 80 -14.98 -9.22 27.40
CA ASN A 80 -13.99 -8.15 27.36
C ASN A 80 -12.81 -8.47 26.42
N ASP A 81 -12.39 -9.74 26.32
CA ASP A 81 -11.34 -10.14 25.38
C ASP A 81 -11.79 -10.03 23.91
N GLU A 82 -13.01 -10.47 23.61
CA GLU A 82 -13.61 -10.32 22.27
C GLU A 82 -13.76 -8.84 21.90
N ILE A 83 -14.28 -8.04 22.84
CA ILE A 83 -14.39 -6.58 22.71
C ILE A 83 -13.01 -5.96 22.46
N ARG A 84 -11.96 -6.38 23.18
CA ARG A 84 -10.60 -5.87 23.00
C ARG A 84 -10.08 -6.14 21.58
N ASN A 85 -10.35 -7.32 21.02
CA ASN A 85 -9.93 -7.65 19.66
C ASN A 85 -10.72 -6.85 18.62
N GLN A 86 -12.04 -6.70 18.80
CA GLN A 86 -12.86 -5.81 17.96
C GLN A 86 -12.33 -4.36 17.99
N PHE A 87 -12.00 -3.83 19.17
CA PHE A 87 -11.40 -2.50 19.29
C PHE A 87 -10.05 -2.36 18.56
N LYS A 88 -9.23 -3.42 18.48
CA LYS A 88 -7.99 -3.35 17.70
C LYS A 88 -8.27 -3.23 16.20
N HIS A 89 -9.23 -4.01 15.68
CA HIS A 89 -9.65 -3.91 14.29
C HIS A 89 -10.23 -2.53 13.97
N GLU A 90 -11.11 -2.01 14.82
CA GLU A 90 -11.69 -0.67 14.65
C GLU A 90 -10.63 0.44 14.68
N ARG A 91 -9.63 0.34 15.57
CA ARG A 91 -8.49 1.28 15.60
C ARG A 91 -7.66 1.23 14.33
N PHE A 92 -7.41 0.04 13.80
CA PHE A 92 -6.73 -0.12 12.52
C PHE A 92 -7.52 0.53 11.39
N GLU A 93 -8.82 0.24 11.28
CA GLU A 93 -9.68 0.82 10.24
C GLU A 93 -9.74 2.34 10.35
N THR A 94 -9.88 2.87 11.57
CA THR A 94 -9.86 4.32 11.83
C THR A 94 -8.57 4.95 11.33
N LYS A 95 -7.41 4.40 11.73
CA LYS A 95 -6.09 4.87 11.28
C LYS A 95 -5.93 4.78 9.75
N PHE A 96 -6.41 3.69 9.15
CA PHE A 96 -6.38 3.51 7.70
C PHE A 96 -7.20 4.59 6.97
N TYR A 97 -8.45 4.83 7.39
CA TYR A 97 -9.30 5.84 6.77
C TYR A 97 -8.83 7.27 7.04
N GLU A 98 -8.18 7.54 8.18
CA GLU A 98 -7.50 8.81 8.43
C GLU A 98 -6.35 9.05 7.45
N LEU A 99 -5.51 8.04 7.19
CA LEU A 99 -4.44 8.13 6.18
C LEU A 99 -5.01 8.33 4.78
N LEU A 100 -6.12 7.67 4.45
CA LEU A 100 -6.81 7.86 3.16
C LEU A 100 -7.37 9.27 3.02
N LYS A 101 -7.90 9.84 4.12
CA LYS A 101 -8.37 11.23 4.17
C LYS A 101 -7.21 12.22 4.01
N LEU A 102 -6.10 12.01 4.72
CA LEU A 102 -4.88 12.81 4.59
C LEU A 102 -4.33 12.78 3.16
N HIS A 103 -4.38 11.62 2.50
CA HIS A 103 -4.00 11.52 1.09
C HIS A 103 -4.92 12.37 0.19
N LYS A 104 -6.24 12.35 0.41
CA LYS A 104 -7.19 13.19 -0.34
C LYS A 104 -6.96 14.68 -0.08
N GLU A 105 -6.65 15.05 1.16
CA GLU A 105 -6.30 16.43 1.55
C GLU A 105 -5.02 16.87 0.83
N ASN A 106 -3.95 16.06 0.88
CA ASN A 106 -2.72 16.31 0.12
C ASN A 106 -3.01 16.57 -1.36
N VAL A 107 -3.81 15.70 -2.00
CA VAL A 107 -4.20 15.86 -3.41
C VAL A 107 -4.88 17.21 -3.61
N SER A 108 -5.86 17.56 -2.76
CA SER A 108 -6.61 18.81 -2.88
C SER A 108 -5.79 20.07 -2.66
N GLU A 109 -4.71 19.97 -1.88
CA GLU A 109 -3.78 21.06 -1.58
C GLU A 109 -2.70 21.23 -2.66
N VAL A 110 -2.47 20.23 -3.52
CA VAL A 110 -1.56 20.38 -4.66
C VAL A 110 -2.06 21.53 -5.54
N ASP A 111 -1.21 22.53 -5.69
CA ASP A 111 -1.47 23.75 -6.44
C ASP A 111 -0.25 24.09 -7.30
N ILE A 112 -0.50 24.55 -8.53
CA ILE A 112 0.52 25.08 -9.45
C ILE A 112 0.15 26.53 -9.73
N ASP A 113 0.98 27.45 -9.25
CA ASP A 113 0.90 28.91 -9.44
C ASP A 113 -0.50 29.50 -9.17
N GLY A 114 -1.23 28.96 -8.18
CA GLY A 114 -2.59 29.38 -7.83
C GLY A 114 -3.68 29.03 -8.86
N LYS A 115 -3.31 28.40 -9.98
CA LYS A 115 -4.19 28.21 -11.16
C LYS A 115 -4.77 26.82 -11.24
N TYR A 116 -3.92 25.82 -11.07
CA TYR A 116 -4.30 24.43 -11.18
C TYR A 116 -4.24 23.79 -9.82
N ARG A 117 -5.39 23.31 -9.36
CA ARG A 117 -5.55 22.67 -8.05
C ARG A 117 -5.99 21.22 -8.18
N GLY A 118 -5.65 20.43 -7.18
CA GLY A 118 -6.14 19.07 -7.09
C GLY A 118 -5.58 18.18 -8.19
N ARG A 119 -6.45 17.28 -8.69
CA ARG A 119 -6.12 16.34 -9.77
C ARG A 119 -5.68 17.01 -11.07
N LYS A 120 -6.10 18.24 -11.35
CA LYS A 120 -5.67 18.97 -12.57
C LYS A 120 -4.17 19.29 -12.53
N SER A 121 -3.60 19.50 -11.35
CA SER A 121 -2.18 19.77 -11.19
C SER A 121 -1.33 18.58 -11.64
N PHE A 122 -1.76 17.35 -11.33
CA PHE A 122 -1.08 16.14 -11.78
C PHE A 122 -1.10 15.96 -13.32
N VAL A 123 -2.12 16.49 -14.01
CA VAL A 123 -2.16 16.51 -15.48
C VAL A 123 -1.04 17.40 -16.03
N TRP A 124 -0.88 18.60 -15.47
CA TRP A 124 0.17 19.54 -15.89
C TRP A 124 1.57 19.05 -15.52
N MET A 125 1.74 18.52 -14.31
CA MET A 125 2.97 17.85 -13.88
C MET A 125 3.36 16.73 -14.86
N TYR A 126 2.40 15.91 -15.29
CA TYR A 126 2.65 14.87 -16.27
C TYR A 126 3.07 15.43 -17.63
N LYS A 127 2.42 16.50 -18.11
CA LYS A 127 2.80 17.18 -19.37
C LYS A 127 4.22 17.73 -19.31
N GLU A 128 4.59 18.39 -18.22
CA GLU A 128 5.95 18.87 -17.98
C GLU A 128 6.95 17.72 -17.95
N PHE A 129 6.67 16.66 -17.20
CA PHE A 129 7.52 15.47 -17.15
C PHE A 129 7.72 14.85 -18.56
N ARG A 130 6.64 14.71 -19.33
CA ARG A 130 6.69 14.21 -20.71
C ARG A 130 7.59 15.07 -21.59
N PHE A 131 7.47 16.40 -21.49
CA PHE A 131 8.31 17.33 -22.24
C PHE A 131 9.79 17.19 -21.85
N ILE A 132 10.09 17.15 -20.56
CA ILE A 132 11.45 16.96 -20.05
C ILE A 132 12.05 15.62 -20.52
N TYR A 133 11.29 14.52 -20.43
CA TYR A 133 11.76 13.21 -20.91
C TYR A 133 12.12 13.24 -22.39
N ARG A 134 11.27 13.82 -23.22
CA ARG A 134 11.51 13.94 -24.67
C ARG A 134 12.75 14.78 -24.97
N LEU A 135 12.95 15.85 -24.22
CA LEU A 135 14.15 16.68 -24.32
C LEU A 135 15.42 15.90 -23.93
N CYS A 136 15.39 15.19 -22.79
CA CYS A 136 16.50 14.34 -22.36
C CYS A 136 16.84 13.29 -23.44
N LYS A 137 15.83 12.63 -24.00
CA LYS A 137 16.00 11.62 -25.05
C LYS A 137 16.61 12.21 -26.32
N SER A 138 16.08 13.33 -26.82
CA SER A 138 16.62 13.95 -28.03
C SER A 138 18.06 14.43 -27.87
N TYR A 139 18.42 15.01 -26.73
CA TYR A 139 19.81 15.41 -26.50
C TYR A 139 20.72 14.20 -26.31
N HIS A 140 20.24 13.14 -25.67
CA HIS A 140 20.98 11.88 -25.58
C HIS A 140 21.31 11.37 -26.98
N ASP A 141 20.30 11.22 -27.84
CA ASP A 141 20.45 10.62 -29.18
C ASP A 141 21.33 11.49 -30.10
N LEU A 142 21.22 12.82 -30.00
CA LEU A 142 22.11 13.77 -30.68
C LEU A 142 23.57 13.59 -30.26
N ILE A 143 23.84 13.60 -28.95
CA ILE A 143 25.21 13.50 -28.43
C ILE A 143 25.81 12.13 -28.75
N ASP A 144 25.02 11.06 -28.69
CA ASP A 144 25.48 9.72 -29.03
C ASP A 144 25.76 9.57 -30.53
N SER A 145 24.97 10.21 -31.38
CA SER A 145 25.23 10.29 -32.82
C SER A 145 26.55 11.02 -33.11
N ASP A 146 26.78 12.17 -32.47
CA ASP A 146 28.03 12.94 -32.59
C ASP A 146 29.23 12.13 -32.08
N ARG A 147 29.08 11.41 -30.95
CA ARG A 147 30.14 10.54 -30.40
C ARG A 147 30.44 9.37 -31.33
N LYS A 148 29.42 8.77 -31.93
CA LYS A 148 29.57 7.68 -32.90
C LYS A 148 30.38 8.13 -34.11
N ILE A 149 30.07 9.32 -34.66
CA ILE A 149 30.81 9.92 -35.78
C ILE A 149 32.25 10.23 -35.37
N ALA A 150 32.45 10.73 -34.14
CA ALA A 150 33.76 11.06 -33.61
C ALA A 150 34.59 9.85 -33.11
N GLY A 151 34.06 8.63 -33.19
CA GLY A 151 34.71 7.42 -32.66
C GLY A 151 34.90 7.44 -31.14
N LYS A 152 34.08 8.19 -30.41
CA LYS A 152 34.11 8.30 -28.94
C LYS A 152 33.20 7.25 -28.30
N LYS A 153 33.43 6.98 -27.01
CA LYS A 153 32.59 6.09 -26.21
C LYS A 153 31.15 6.62 -26.16
N LEU A 154 30.19 5.77 -26.53
CA LEU A 154 28.76 6.05 -26.48
C LEU A 154 28.23 6.02 -25.04
N MET A 155 27.10 6.69 -24.82
CA MET A 155 26.36 6.60 -23.56
C MET A 155 25.58 5.28 -23.54
N GLU A 156 25.84 4.45 -22.54
CA GLU A 156 25.10 3.20 -22.34
C GLU A 156 23.80 3.46 -21.54
N TYR A 157 22.94 4.33 -22.06
CA TYR A 157 21.68 4.70 -21.39
C TYR A 157 20.50 4.02 -22.07
N ASP A 158 19.80 3.17 -21.31
CA ASP A 158 18.52 2.63 -21.72
C ASP A 158 17.38 3.61 -21.38
N ASP A 159 16.16 3.30 -21.83
CA ASP A 159 14.98 4.12 -21.52
C ASP A 159 14.77 4.32 -20.01
N ARG A 160 15.22 3.38 -19.16
CA ARG A 160 15.15 3.52 -17.69
C ARG A 160 16.06 4.64 -17.20
N LYS A 161 17.32 4.68 -17.64
CA LYS A 161 18.26 5.75 -17.26
C LYS A 161 17.80 7.12 -17.75
N ILE A 162 17.30 7.22 -18.97
CA ILE A 162 16.74 8.50 -19.47
C ILE A 162 15.52 8.92 -18.66
N THR A 163 14.67 7.97 -18.27
CA THR A 163 13.51 8.23 -17.39
C THR A 163 13.93 8.70 -16.00
N GLU A 164 14.97 8.08 -15.42
CA GLU A 164 15.54 8.51 -14.13
C GLU A 164 16.06 9.95 -14.21
N LEU A 165 16.85 10.28 -15.22
CA LEU A 165 17.35 11.65 -15.44
C LEU A 165 16.21 12.66 -15.58
N ALA A 166 15.24 12.36 -16.46
CA ALA A 166 14.10 13.23 -16.69
C ALA A 166 13.27 13.43 -15.42
N TYR A 167 13.08 12.37 -14.63
CA TYR A 167 12.33 12.46 -13.38
C TYR A 167 13.09 13.27 -12.33
N ILE A 168 14.42 13.15 -12.24
CA ILE A 168 15.24 13.97 -11.34
C ILE A 168 15.06 15.46 -11.66
N ILE A 169 15.22 15.83 -12.94
CA ILE A 169 15.06 17.22 -13.39
C ILE A 169 13.63 17.73 -13.14
N PHE A 170 12.62 16.93 -13.49
CA PHE A 170 11.21 17.24 -13.21
C PHE A 170 10.93 17.43 -11.72
N PHE A 171 11.51 16.59 -10.87
CA PHE A 171 11.23 16.61 -9.45
C PHE A 171 11.86 17.83 -8.78
N PHE A 172 13.14 18.12 -9.06
CA PHE A 172 13.87 19.26 -8.45
C PHE A 172 13.59 20.60 -9.13
N GLY A 173 13.24 20.61 -10.41
CA GLY A 173 13.12 21.83 -11.20
C GLY A 173 14.46 22.43 -11.59
N VAL A 174 14.44 23.44 -12.45
CA VAL A 174 15.63 24.16 -12.91
C VAL A 174 15.76 25.50 -12.17
N GLY A 175 16.98 25.86 -11.76
CA GLY A 175 17.25 27.10 -11.02
C GLY A 175 18.45 26.99 -10.09
N GLU A 176 19.05 28.11 -9.67
CA GLU A 176 20.34 28.11 -8.95
C GLU A 176 20.37 27.24 -7.67
N ILE A 177 19.25 27.16 -6.95
CA ILE A 177 19.13 26.33 -5.74
C ILE A 177 18.85 24.86 -6.10
N SER A 178 18.05 24.64 -7.15
CA SER A 178 17.61 23.31 -7.59
C SER A 178 18.71 22.54 -8.32
N ASP A 179 19.63 23.23 -9.00
CA ASP A 179 20.75 22.65 -9.73
C ASP A 179 21.63 21.77 -8.80
N LYS A 180 21.84 22.19 -7.55
CA LYS A 180 22.58 21.39 -6.55
C LYS A 180 21.89 20.06 -6.23
N GLY A 181 20.55 20.06 -6.18
CA GLY A 181 19.76 18.86 -5.99
C GLY A 181 19.91 17.91 -7.17
N ILE A 182 19.85 18.44 -8.39
CA ILE A 182 20.05 17.69 -9.62
C ILE A 182 21.47 17.09 -9.62
N GLU A 183 22.52 17.91 -9.46
CA GLU A 183 23.92 17.47 -9.43
C GLU A 183 24.17 16.31 -8.45
N TYR A 184 23.56 16.37 -7.26
CA TYR A 184 23.67 15.31 -6.26
C TYR A 184 23.08 13.97 -6.74
N PHE A 185 21.93 14.00 -7.42
CA PHE A 185 21.23 12.80 -7.87
C PHE A 185 21.63 12.33 -9.27
N THR A 186 22.23 13.19 -10.10
CA THR A 186 22.65 12.85 -11.47
C THR A 186 24.11 12.41 -11.56
N GLY A 187 24.84 12.19 -10.47
CA GLY A 187 26.30 12.04 -10.48
C GLY A 187 26.92 11.08 -11.53
N ASP A 188 26.24 9.99 -11.90
CA ASP A 188 26.71 9.02 -12.91
C ASP A 188 26.31 9.38 -14.36
N PHE A 189 25.55 10.44 -14.56
CA PHE A 189 25.10 10.91 -15.86
C PHE A 189 26.13 11.82 -16.54
N ASP A 190 26.07 11.88 -17.85
CA ASP A 190 26.96 12.69 -18.66
C ASP A 190 26.71 14.18 -18.44
N ASN A 191 27.75 14.90 -18.02
CA ASN A 191 27.64 16.33 -17.71
C ASN A 191 27.27 17.20 -18.92
N ASP A 192 27.67 16.82 -20.14
CA ASP A 192 27.30 17.58 -21.35
C ASP A 192 25.80 17.42 -21.65
N LEU A 193 25.28 16.21 -21.47
CA LEU A 193 23.84 15.94 -21.59
C LEU A 193 23.04 16.74 -20.56
N ILE A 194 23.40 16.64 -19.27
CA ILE A 194 22.69 17.37 -18.20
C ILE A 194 22.72 18.87 -18.50
N LYS A 195 23.90 19.42 -18.78
CA LYS A 195 24.06 20.86 -19.02
C LYS A 195 23.21 21.33 -20.19
N LYS A 196 23.23 20.64 -21.34
CA LYS A 196 22.42 21.01 -22.52
C LYS A 196 20.93 20.99 -22.22
N VAL A 197 20.45 19.99 -21.49
CA VAL A 197 19.03 19.90 -21.08
C VAL A 197 18.67 21.06 -20.15
N LEU A 198 19.48 21.31 -19.11
CA LEU A 198 19.21 22.39 -18.15
C LEU A 198 19.26 23.78 -18.79
N ASP A 199 20.27 24.06 -19.61
CA ASP A 199 20.40 25.33 -20.32
C ASP A 199 19.17 25.58 -21.22
N ARG A 200 18.67 24.53 -21.88
CA ARG A 200 17.49 24.62 -22.73
C ARG A 200 16.18 24.84 -21.93
N LEU A 201 16.00 24.13 -20.82
CA LEU A 201 14.83 24.31 -19.95
C LEU A 201 14.83 25.70 -19.31
N LYS A 202 15.99 26.21 -18.87
CA LYS A 202 16.14 27.58 -18.36
C LYS A 202 15.80 28.62 -19.42
N ALA A 203 16.24 28.43 -20.67
CA ALA A 203 15.87 29.33 -21.76
C ALA A 203 14.35 29.39 -22.00
N HIS A 204 13.64 28.26 -21.90
CA HIS A 204 12.17 28.24 -21.96
C HIS A 204 11.52 28.93 -20.77
N GLN A 205 12.03 28.68 -19.56
CA GLN A 205 11.54 29.33 -18.34
C GLN A 205 11.71 30.86 -18.40
N GLU A 206 12.89 31.34 -18.83
CA GLU A 206 13.17 32.77 -19.05
C GLU A 206 12.27 33.37 -20.13
N HIS A 207 12.01 32.63 -21.21
CA HIS A 207 11.10 33.08 -22.27
C HIS A 207 9.69 33.32 -21.72
N VAL A 208 9.15 32.37 -20.92
CA VAL A 208 7.83 32.53 -20.27
C VAL A 208 7.83 33.68 -19.27
N ALA A 209 8.90 33.84 -18.49
CA ALA A 209 9.01 34.91 -17.48
C ALA A 209 8.99 36.33 -18.07
N GLN A 210 9.39 36.50 -19.34
CA GLN A 210 9.36 37.77 -20.06
C GLN A 210 7.96 38.14 -20.60
N LEU A 211 7.05 37.17 -20.68
CA LEU A 211 5.69 37.36 -21.18
C LEU A 211 4.77 37.86 -20.08
N LYS A 212 3.57 38.30 -20.46
CA LYS A 212 2.58 38.74 -19.46
C LYS A 212 2.16 37.56 -18.61
N LYS A 213 2.07 37.80 -17.29
CA LYS A 213 1.55 36.83 -16.35
C LYS A 213 0.17 36.33 -16.83
N ASP A 214 0.00 35.01 -16.85
CA ASP A 214 -1.22 34.27 -17.25
C ASP A 214 -1.46 34.13 -18.77
N GLU A 215 -0.55 34.60 -19.62
CA GLU A 215 -0.62 34.40 -21.07
C GLU A 215 -0.19 32.98 -21.46
N TRP A 216 -0.94 32.35 -22.37
CA TRP A 216 -0.59 31.04 -22.90
C TRP A 216 0.63 31.15 -23.80
N THR A 217 1.61 30.29 -23.54
CA THR A 217 2.87 30.21 -24.25
C THR A 217 3.10 28.77 -24.71
N GLU A 218 3.37 28.60 -26.00
CA GLU A 218 3.73 27.32 -26.59
C GLU A 218 5.26 27.14 -26.56
N LEU A 219 5.72 26.15 -25.81
CA LEU A 219 7.11 25.74 -25.79
C LEU A 219 7.30 24.62 -26.80
N GLU A 220 7.97 24.92 -27.92
CA GLU A 220 8.22 23.95 -28.98
C GLU A 220 9.67 23.43 -28.95
N GLU A 221 9.82 22.13 -29.18
CA GLU A 221 11.11 21.52 -29.48
C GLU A 221 11.07 20.70 -30.77
N ASN A 222 12.07 20.95 -31.62
CA ASN A 222 12.36 20.11 -32.78
C ASN A 222 13.33 19.04 -32.32
N LEU A 223 12.83 17.83 -32.09
CA LEU A 223 13.70 16.72 -31.70
C LEU A 223 14.48 16.20 -32.91
N PHE A 224 15.69 15.73 -32.66
CA PHE A 224 16.50 15.04 -33.66
C PHE A 224 15.80 13.74 -34.06
N GLU A 225 15.70 13.45 -35.36
CA GLU A 225 15.11 12.24 -35.97
C GLU A 225 13.59 11.98 -35.81
N GLU A 226 12.83 12.79 -35.07
CA GLU A 226 11.36 12.67 -35.03
C GLU A 226 10.65 13.71 -35.91
N PRO A 227 9.65 13.30 -36.73
CA PRO A 227 8.93 14.22 -37.63
C PRO A 227 7.95 15.15 -36.89
N GLU A 228 7.57 14.83 -35.65
CA GLU A 228 6.61 15.60 -34.86
C GLU A 228 7.31 16.56 -33.89
N LYS A 229 6.86 17.82 -33.88
CA LYS A 229 7.23 18.79 -32.86
C LYS A 229 6.55 18.44 -31.54
N TYR A 230 7.30 18.55 -30.44
CA TYR A 230 6.73 18.42 -29.11
C TYR A 230 6.41 19.79 -28.56
N ILE A 231 5.15 19.98 -28.19
CA ILE A 231 4.60 21.25 -27.73
C ILE A 231 4.14 21.11 -26.29
N LEU A 232 4.61 22.02 -25.43
CA LEU A 232 4.11 22.21 -24.08
C LEU A 232 3.49 23.60 -23.98
N GLU A 233 2.17 23.65 -23.93
CA GLU A 233 1.41 24.88 -23.68
C GLU A 233 1.37 25.16 -22.17
N VAL A 234 1.88 26.31 -21.75
CA VAL A 234 1.85 26.73 -20.34
C VAL A 234 1.38 28.16 -20.21
N ASN A 235 0.76 28.47 -19.08
CA ASN A 235 0.40 29.83 -18.69
C ASN A 235 0.84 30.13 -17.25
N PHE A 236 1.81 29.37 -16.74
CA PHE A 236 2.41 29.43 -15.42
C PHE A 236 3.92 29.26 -15.58
N GLU A 237 4.69 29.50 -14.51
CA GLU A 237 6.14 29.29 -14.52
C GLU A 237 6.46 27.79 -14.67
N PRO A 238 7.00 27.35 -15.82
CA PRO A 238 7.27 25.94 -16.06
C PRO A 238 8.58 25.53 -15.37
N PHE A 239 8.73 24.23 -15.13
CA PHE A 239 9.99 23.62 -14.69
C PHE A 239 10.53 24.12 -13.33
N ASP A 240 9.70 24.77 -12.50
CA ASP A 240 10.03 25.18 -11.12
C ASP A 240 10.24 23.97 -10.17
N GLY A 241 9.83 22.79 -10.61
CA GLY A 241 9.98 21.55 -9.86
C GLY A 241 8.83 21.31 -8.89
N HIS A 242 8.80 20.07 -8.39
CA HIS A 242 7.66 19.53 -7.66
C HIS A 242 8.03 18.83 -6.36
N VAL A 243 9.27 18.98 -5.87
CA VAL A 243 9.74 18.35 -4.62
C VAL A 243 8.78 18.61 -3.45
N SER A 244 8.43 19.88 -3.21
CA SER A 244 7.59 20.27 -2.08
C SER A 244 6.19 19.65 -2.15
N LYS A 245 5.66 19.45 -3.35
CA LYS A 245 4.31 18.93 -3.59
C LYS A 245 4.33 17.40 -3.56
N LEU A 246 5.19 16.78 -4.38
CA LEU A 246 5.23 15.34 -4.59
C LEU A 246 5.92 14.57 -3.45
N ALA A 247 6.91 15.14 -2.75
CA ALA A 247 7.57 14.44 -1.65
C ALA A 247 6.60 14.13 -0.50
N HIS A 248 5.76 15.10 -0.12
CA HIS A 248 4.74 14.91 0.91
C HIS A 248 3.65 13.94 0.46
N TYR A 249 3.19 14.10 -0.79
CA TYR A 249 2.22 13.21 -1.42
C TYR A 249 2.67 11.74 -1.40
N PHE A 250 3.86 11.43 -1.92
CA PHE A 250 4.37 10.05 -1.97
C PHE A 250 4.66 9.49 -0.59
N ARG A 251 5.15 10.31 0.36
CA ARG A 251 5.42 9.85 1.73
C ARG A 251 4.14 9.41 2.43
N HIS A 252 3.07 10.21 2.37
CA HIS A 252 1.80 9.83 3.01
C HIS A 252 1.15 8.64 2.30
N LEU A 253 1.21 8.59 0.96
CA LEU A 253 0.73 7.45 0.19
C LEU A 253 1.46 6.16 0.59
N TYR A 254 2.79 6.21 0.69
CA TYR A 254 3.61 5.08 1.16
C TYR A 254 3.19 4.62 2.55
N GLN A 255 2.96 5.54 3.50
CA GLN A 255 2.54 5.16 4.85
C GLN A 255 1.17 4.46 4.88
N ALA A 256 0.22 4.92 4.06
CA ALA A 256 -1.08 4.27 3.92
C ALA A 256 -0.95 2.84 3.38
N ILE A 257 -0.13 2.66 2.33
CA ILE A 257 0.11 1.35 1.72
C ILE A 257 0.84 0.44 2.71
N LYS A 258 1.91 0.92 3.34
CA LYS A 258 2.68 0.17 4.34
C LYS A 258 1.77 -0.34 5.46
N LEU A 259 0.90 0.52 6.00
CA LEU A 259 -0.07 0.12 7.01
C LEU A 259 -0.94 -1.05 6.53
N ALA A 260 -1.54 -0.92 5.33
CA ALA A 260 -2.39 -1.97 4.75
C ALA A 260 -1.64 -3.30 4.50
N THR A 261 -0.35 -3.24 4.15
CA THR A 261 0.40 -4.44 3.74
C THR A 261 1.17 -5.12 4.86
N THR A 262 1.50 -4.40 5.94
CA THR A 262 2.37 -4.91 7.01
C THR A 262 1.74 -4.99 8.40
N ASP A 263 0.63 -4.30 8.68
CA ASP A 263 0.06 -4.31 10.04
C ASP A 263 -0.40 -5.72 10.45
N SER A 264 0.00 -6.17 11.65
CA SER A 264 -0.21 -7.53 12.12
C SER A 264 -1.67 -7.85 12.43
N ILE A 265 -2.53 -6.83 12.58
CA ILE A 265 -3.98 -7.04 12.75
C ILE A 265 -4.63 -7.75 11.56
N LEU A 266 -4.00 -7.68 10.38
CA LEU A 266 -4.45 -8.35 9.18
C LEU A 266 -3.78 -9.72 8.95
N ASP A 267 -2.84 -10.14 9.80
CA ASP A 267 -2.19 -11.45 9.68
C ASP A 267 -3.20 -12.59 9.84
N ASN A 268 -3.03 -13.64 9.03
CA ASN A 268 -3.87 -14.82 9.11
C ASN A 268 -3.01 -16.09 8.95
N ILE A 269 -3.43 -17.16 9.62
CA ILE A 269 -2.82 -18.48 9.46
C ILE A 269 -2.95 -18.94 8.01
N ASP A 270 -4.10 -18.67 7.38
CA ASP A 270 -4.31 -18.86 5.96
C ASP A 270 -3.76 -17.66 5.18
N LYS A 271 -2.61 -17.86 4.53
CA LYS A 271 -1.93 -16.83 3.73
C LYS A 271 -2.74 -16.35 2.53
N SER A 272 -3.67 -17.15 2.01
CA SER A 272 -4.55 -16.73 0.92
C SER A 272 -5.61 -15.72 1.40
N ILE A 273 -6.16 -15.94 2.60
CA ILE A 273 -7.11 -15.03 3.24
C ILE A 273 -6.38 -13.75 3.67
N GLU A 274 -5.19 -13.87 4.26
CA GLU A 274 -4.34 -12.72 4.60
C GLU A 274 -4.09 -11.83 3.38
N TYR A 275 -3.62 -12.44 2.28
CA TYR A 275 -3.36 -11.74 1.03
C TYR A 275 -4.60 -11.00 0.53
N LYS A 276 -5.74 -11.70 0.46
CA LYS A 276 -7.01 -11.14 -0.02
C LYS A 276 -7.44 -9.91 0.80
N ASN A 277 -7.37 -10.02 2.13
CA ASN A 277 -7.75 -8.91 3.02
C ASN A 277 -6.86 -7.69 2.79
N ARG A 278 -5.54 -7.88 2.76
CA ARG A 278 -4.57 -6.79 2.52
C ARG A 278 -4.74 -6.18 1.14
N TYR A 279 -4.96 -7.00 0.12
CA TYR A 279 -5.20 -6.56 -1.24
C TYR A 279 -6.44 -5.67 -1.34
N GLU A 280 -7.54 -5.98 -0.66
CA GLU A 280 -8.73 -5.11 -0.68
C GLU A 280 -8.45 -3.72 -0.07
N TYR A 281 -7.66 -3.64 1.01
CA TYR A 281 -7.24 -2.33 1.55
C TYR A 281 -6.34 -1.54 0.58
N VAL A 282 -5.35 -2.19 -0.03
CA VAL A 282 -4.50 -1.53 -1.04
C VAL A 282 -5.32 -1.08 -2.25
N LYS A 283 -6.29 -1.89 -2.67
CA LYS A 283 -7.23 -1.54 -3.73
C LYS A 283 -8.06 -0.31 -3.37
N LEU A 284 -8.52 -0.16 -2.12
CA LEU A 284 -9.22 1.06 -1.68
C LEU A 284 -8.35 2.31 -1.84
N ILE A 285 -7.04 2.21 -1.55
CA ILE A 285 -6.07 3.30 -1.80
C ILE A 285 -5.95 3.55 -3.31
N ARG A 286 -5.69 2.51 -4.10
CA ARG A 286 -5.51 2.60 -5.56
C ARG A 286 -6.70 3.25 -6.27
N VAL A 287 -7.93 2.95 -5.85
CA VAL A 287 -9.16 3.54 -6.43
C VAL A 287 -9.24 5.06 -6.22
N GLN A 288 -8.52 5.63 -5.26
CA GLN A 288 -8.48 7.09 -5.10
C GLN A 288 -7.57 7.79 -6.13
N LEU A 289 -6.60 7.07 -6.69
CA LEU A 289 -5.58 7.62 -7.58
C LEU A 289 -6.10 7.80 -9.01
N SER A 290 -5.93 8.99 -9.56
CA SER A 290 -6.14 9.21 -10.99
C SER A 290 -5.08 8.51 -11.85
N ASN A 291 -5.35 8.37 -13.14
CA ASN A 291 -4.39 7.78 -14.09
C ASN A 291 -3.05 8.56 -14.08
N HIS A 292 -3.10 9.89 -14.01
CA HIS A 292 -1.89 10.73 -13.97
C HIS A 292 -1.10 10.51 -12.67
N GLU A 293 -1.78 10.35 -11.53
CA GLU A 293 -1.14 10.01 -10.26
C GLU A 293 -0.45 8.64 -10.33
N GLN A 294 -1.14 7.61 -10.84
CA GLN A 294 -0.54 6.28 -11.01
C GLN A 294 0.66 6.31 -11.98
N THR A 295 0.56 7.05 -13.07
CA THR A 295 1.66 7.23 -14.02
C THR A 295 2.85 7.95 -13.39
N LEU A 296 2.63 9.00 -12.59
CA LEU A 296 3.70 9.69 -11.89
C LEU A 296 4.37 8.80 -10.82
N ILE A 297 3.61 7.95 -10.12
CA ILE A 297 4.16 6.94 -9.20
C ILE A 297 5.02 5.92 -9.98
N TYR A 298 4.57 5.49 -11.17
CA TYR A 298 5.36 4.61 -12.04
C TYR A 298 6.69 5.25 -12.43
N TYR A 299 6.70 6.51 -12.88
CA TYR A 299 7.95 7.18 -13.25
C TYR A 299 8.83 7.50 -12.05
N ASN A 300 8.23 7.83 -10.90
CA ASN A 300 8.95 7.96 -9.63
C ASN A 300 9.72 6.69 -9.26
N SER A 301 9.22 5.51 -9.65
CA SER A 301 9.84 4.23 -9.30
C SER A 301 11.21 3.96 -9.94
N PHE A 302 11.57 4.73 -10.99
CA PHE A 302 12.90 4.68 -11.59
C PHE A 302 13.90 5.57 -10.86
N PHE A 303 13.42 6.62 -10.18
CA PHE A 303 14.26 7.42 -9.30
C PHE A 303 14.66 6.64 -8.04
N THR A 304 15.86 6.89 -7.53
CA THR A 304 16.43 6.14 -6.40
C THR A 304 15.54 6.13 -5.15
N ALA A 305 14.86 7.22 -4.82
CA ALA A 305 13.93 7.24 -3.69
C ALA A 305 12.62 6.43 -3.92
N GLY A 306 12.24 6.21 -5.18
CA GLY A 306 11.04 5.47 -5.56
C GLY A 306 11.27 3.97 -5.80
N LYS A 307 12.51 3.47 -5.71
CA LYS A 307 12.81 2.03 -5.89
C LYS A 307 12.03 1.15 -4.90
N ILE A 308 11.62 1.71 -3.76
CA ILE A 308 10.79 1.07 -2.73
C ILE A 308 9.47 0.50 -3.28
N TRP A 309 8.93 1.05 -4.38
CA TRP A 309 7.71 0.53 -5.00
C TRP A 309 7.87 -0.88 -5.59
N TRP A 310 9.08 -1.19 -6.07
CA TRP A 310 9.46 -2.49 -6.64
C TRP A 310 10.00 -3.49 -5.61
N GLY A 311 10.40 -3.01 -4.43
CA GLY A 311 10.96 -3.84 -3.38
C GLY A 311 11.32 -2.97 -2.17
N ASP A 312 10.62 -3.19 -1.06
CA ASP A 312 10.85 -2.51 0.20
C ASP A 312 11.76 -3.35 1.10
N ASN A 313 13.05 -2.99 1.11
CA ASN A 313 14.05 -3.60 1.96
C ASN A 313 14.05 -3.04 3.41
N THR A 314 13.21 -2.05 3.70
CA THR A 314 13.13 -1.40 5.03
C THR A 314 12.17 -2.13 5.99
N ILE A 315 11.47 -3.15 5.49
CA ILE A 315 10.53 -3.95 6.26
C ILE A 315 10.94 -5.41 6.32
N GLU A 316 10.60 -6.05 7.45
CA GLU A 316 10.90 -7.45 7.71
C GLU A 316 10.05 -8.40 6.87
N LYS A 317 8.81 -8.01 6.56
CA LYS A 317 7.87 -8.84 5.80
C LYS A 317 8.37 -9.07 4.37
N LYS A 318 8.56 -10.34 4.00
CA LYS A 318 8.97 -10.79 2.66
C LYS A 318 7.83 -11.48 1.92
N THR A 319 8.00 -11.64 0.61
CA THR A 319 7.18 -12.51 -0.24
C THR A 319 7.96 -13.74 -0.64
N VAL A 320 7.27 -14.86 -0.84
CA VAL A 320 7.91 -16.14 -1.16
C VAL A 320 7.39 -16.64 -2.49
N LYS A 321 8.29 -16.97 -3.41
CA LYS A 321 7.97 -17.72 -4.64
C LYS A 321 9.01 -18.81 -4.82
N ASN A 322 8.56 -20.04 -5.05
CA ASN A 322 9.43 -21.22 -5.23
C ASN A 322 10.46 -21.42 -4.10
N GLY A 323 10.09 -21.10 -2.85
CA GLY A 323 10.98 -21.21 -1.69
C GLY A 323 12.02 -20.10 -1.54
N VAL A 324 12.04 -19.11 -2.44
CA VAL A 324 12.93 -17.95 -2.38
C VAL A 324 12.19 -16.74 -1.81
N GLU A 325 12.81 -16.04 -0.88
CA GLU A 325 12.28 -14.81 -0.29
C GLU A 325 12.68 -13.59 -1.13
N TYR A 326 11.72 -12.70 -1.34
CA TYR A 326 11.89 -11.41 -2.02
C TYR A 326 11.36 -10.29 -1.13
N ASP A 327 11.95 -9.10 -1.23
CA ASP A 327 11.41 -7.90 -0.61
C ASP A 327 9.95 -7.69 -1.02
N LEU A 328 9.13 -7.08 -0.16
CA LEU A 328 7.74 -6.80 -0.52
C LEU A 328 7.69 -5.75 -1.64
N SER A 329 7.00 -6.02 -2.74
CA SER A 329 6.73 -5.07 -3.80
C SER A 329 5.28 -4.64 -3.81
N TYR A 330 5.06 -3.35 -3.66
CA TYR A 330 3.73 -2.77 -3.75
C TYR A 330 3.15 -2.89 -5.17
N PHE A 331 4.00 -2.77 -6.20
CA PHE A 331 3.59 -2.95 -7.60
C PHE A 331 3.33 -4.41 -7.95
N LEU A 332 4.20 -5.34 -7.58
CA LEU A 332 4.09 -6.73 -8.03
C LEU A 332 3.15 -7.56 -7.15
N ASP A 333 3.14 -7.35 -5.84
CA ASP A 333 2.41 -8.21 -4.91
C ASP A 333 0.97 -7.74 -4.73
N TYR A 334 0.78 -6.43 -4.59
CA TYR A 334 -0.53 -5.82 -4.34
C TYR A 334 -1.11 -5.05 -5.54
N ALA A 335 -0.41 -5.03 -6.67
CA ALA A 335 -0.81 -4.31 -7.87
C ALA A 335 -1.13 -2.83 -7.58
N MET A 336 -0.35 -2.15 -6.75
CA MET A 336 -0.66 -0.79 -6.27
C MET A 336 -0.92 0.20 -7.42
N ILE A 337 -0.26 0.02 -8.55
CA ILE A 337 -0.66 0.63 -9.81
C ILE A 337 -1.23 -0.46 -10.72
N LYS A 338 -2.36 -0.17 -11.36
CA LYS A 338 -2.99 -1.04 -12.35
C LYS A 338 -3.38 -0.23 -13.57
N ASN A 339 -3.42 -0.88 -14.72
CA ASN A 339 -4.04 -0.31 -15.93
C ASN A 339 -3.44 1.06 -16.29
N LEU A 340 -2.10 1.15 -16.26
CA LEU A 340 -1.39 2.36 -16.66
C LEU A 340 -1.85 2.77 -18.05
N ALA A 341 -2.33 4.01 -18.15
CA ALA A 341 -3.01 4.42 -19.36
C ALA A 341 -2.02 4.52 -20.52
N TYR A 342 -2.27 3.77 -21.60
CA TYR A 342 -1.40 3.71 -22.78
C TYR A 342 -1.01 5.11 -23.28
N ASN A 343 -1.96 6.02 -23.43
CA ASN A 343 -1.71 7.40 -23.87
C ASN A 343 -0.80 8.22 -22.92
N LEU A 344 -0.63 7.76 -21.67
CA LEU A 344 0.27 8.37 -20.69
C LEU A 344 1.64 7.71 -20.64
N THR A 345 1.81 6.53 -21.23
CA THR A 345 3.08 5.78 -21.23
C THR A 345 3.67 5.54 -22.63
N ASP A 346 2.90 5.83 -23.68
CA ASP A 346 3.32 5.61 -25.06
C ASP A 346 4.47 6.55 -25.47
N GLY A 347 5.54 5.94 -25.96
CA GLY A 347 6.79 6.63 -26.32
C GLY A 347 7.50 7.35 -25.17
N ILE A 348 7.17 7.06 -23.91
CA ILE A 348 7.79 7.70 -22.74
C ILE A 348 8.29 6.64 -21.75
N GLY A 349 9.61 6.54 -21.68
CA GLY A 349 10.30 5.63 -20.78
C GLY A 349 10.06 4.16 -21.13
N PRO A 350 10.41 3.24 -20.21
CA PRO A 350 10.21 1.82 -20.42
C PRO A 350 8.73 1.50 -20.59
N HIS A 351 8.40 0.67 -21.57
CA HIS A 351 7.03 0.18 -21.73
C HIS A 351 6.61 -0.63 -20.48
N PRO A 352 5.46 -0.32 -19.83
CA PRO A 352 5.06 -0.97 -18.58
C PRO A 352 5.06 -2.49 -18.63
N VAL A 353 4.47 -3.09 -19.67
CA VAL A 353 4.46 -4.56 -19.83
C VAL A 353 5.88 -5.16 -19.84
N ARG A 354 6.84 -4.51 -20.52
CA ARG A 354 8.24 -4.94 -20.56
C ARG A 354 8.88 -4.85 -19.17
N GLU A 355 8.61 -3.76 -18.45
CA GLU A 355 9.11 -3.58 -17.09
C GLU A 355 8.59 -4.67 -16.15
N TYR A 356 7.27 -4.87 -16.10
CA TYR A 356 6.65 -5.89 -15.27
C TYR A 356 7.12 -7.30 -15.64
N PHE A 357 7.23 -7.61 -16.93
CA PHE A 357 7.78 -8.86 -17.42
C PHE A 357 9.19 -9.12 -16.86
N GLN A 358 10.11 -8.19 -17.04
CA GLN A 358 11.49 -8.34 -16.55
C GLN A 358 11.56 -8.43 -15.01
N ARG A 359 10.72 -7.70 -14.30
CA ARG A 359 10.67 -7.72 -12.83
C ARG A 359 10.11 -9.03 -12.28
N LEU A 360 9.10 -9.60 -12.94
CA LEU A 360 8.54 -10.90 -12.57
C LEU A 360 9.53 -12.04 -12.87
N LEU A 361 10.26 -11.99 -13.98
CA LEU A 361 11.35 -12.96 -14.24
C LEU A 361 12.38 -12.96 -13.11
N LYS A 362 12.80 -11.77 -12.64
CA LYS A 362 13.69 -11.63 -11.47
C LYS A 362 13.09 -12.16 -10.16
N ARG A 363 11.77 -12.37 -10.10
CA ARG A 363 11.05 -12.99 -8.98
C ARG A 363 10.82 -14.50 -9.15
N GLY A 364 11.46 -15.14 -10.12
CA GLY A 364 11.34 -16.58 -10.33
C GLY A 364 10.10 -17.00 -11.11
N TYR A 365 9.46 -16.08 -11.84
CA TYR A 365 8.57 -16.48 -12.94
C TYR A 365 9.43 -16.96 -14.12
N GLY A 366 8.97 -17.99 -14.83
CA GLY A 366 9.70 -18.58 -15.96
C GLY A 366 9.03 -18.32 -17.31
N VAL A 367 9.74 -18.67 -18.38
CA VAL A 367 9.22 -18.68 -19.76
C VAL A 367 9.68 -19.91 -20.55
N GLU A 368 10.15 -20.95 -19.85
CA GLU A 368 10.77 -22.11 -20.48
C GLU A 368 9.72 -23.03 -21.08
N ASN A 369 8.67 -23.31 -20.32
CA ASN A 369 7.53 -24.14 -20.76
C ASN A 369 6.25 -23.31 -20.97
N GLU A 370 5.22 -23.95 -21.53
CA GLU A 370 3.94 -23.28 -21.80
C GLU A 370 3.21 -22.87 -20.52
N SER A 371 3.26 -23.69 -19.48
CA SER A 371 2.58 -23.39 -18.21
C SER A 371 3.14 -22.13 -17.55
N GLU A 372 4.46 -21.98 -17.52
CA GLU A 372 5.14 -20.79 -17.00
C GLU A 372 4.81 -19.53 -17.81
N ARG A 373 4.78 -19.65 -19.15
CA ARG A 373 4.42 -18.53 -20.03
C ARG A 373 2.97 -18.09 -19.81
N VAL A 374 2.05 -19.04 -19.67
CA VAL A 374 0.64 -18.76 -19.36
C VAL A 374 0.49 -18.13 -17.98
N GLU A 375 1.20 -18.63 -16.96
CA GLU A 375 1.19 -18.05 -15.61
C GLU A 375 1.71 -16.61 -15.62
N LEU A 376 2.88 -16.36 -16.22
CA LEU A 376 3.48 -15.04 -16.32
C LEU A 376 2.59 -14.08 -17.12
N LYS A 377 2.05 -14.53 -18.26
CA LYS A 377 1.13 -13.72 -19.05
C LYS A 377 -0.12 -13.38 -18.26
N ASN A 378 -0.76 -14.35 -17.62
CA ASN A 378 -1.95 -14.11 -16.79
C ASN A 378 -1.65 -13.15 -15.64
N ARG A 379 -0.48 -13.24 -15.01
CA ARG A 379 -0.07 -12.31 -13.96
C ARG A 379 0.05 -10.88 -14.48
N ILE A 380 0.61 -10.68 -15.67
CA ILE A 380 0.73 -9.34 -16.25
C ILE A 380 -0.64 -8.85 -16.74
N ASP A 381 -1.36 -9.69 -17.45
CA ASP A 381 -2.59 -9.32 -18.18
C ASP A 381 -3.79 -9.15 -17.25
N ASN A 382 -4.04 -10.11 -16.35
CA ASN A 382 -5.24 -10.10 -15.51
C ASN A 382 -5.01 -9.43 -14.15
N ASP A 383 -3.80 -9.56 -13.59
CA ASP A 383 -3.55 -9.06 -12.23
C ASP A 383 -2.97 -7.66 -12.21
N LEU A 384 -2.28 -7.20 -13.26
CA LEU A 384 -1.51 -5.95 -13.26
C LEU A 384 -1.97 -4.94 -14.34
N LEU A 385 -2.17 -5.38 -15.58
CA LEU A 385 -2.45 -4.55 -16.75
C LEU A 385 -3.63 -5.11 -17.55
N GLU A 386 -4.84 -4.95 -17.03
CA GLU A 386 -6.14 -5.49 -17.50
C GLU A 386 -6.59 -5.00 -18.89
N TRP A 387 -5.74 -4.30 -19.64
CA TRP A 387 -6.04 -3.78 -20.99
C TRP A 387 -5.74 -4.78 -22.10
N GLY A 388 -5.25 -5.97 -21.78
CA GLY A 388 -4.86 -6.95 -22.78
C GLY A 388 -3.42 -6.74 -23.24
N VAL A 389 -2.53 -7.66 -22.89
CA VAL A 389 -1.21 -7.74 -23.50
C VAL A 389 -1.34 -8.44 -24.85
N LYS A 390 -1.06 -7.72 -25.95
CA LYS A 390 -1.02 -8.31 -27.30
C LYS A 390 -0.08 -9.52 -27.32
N ASP A 391 -0.58 -10.66 -27.81
CA ASP A 391 0.17 -11.92 -27.83
C ASP A 391 1.50 -11.79 -28.60
N ASP A 392 1.49 -11.08 -29.73
CA ASP A 392 2.69 -10.83 -30.52
C ASP A 392 3.78 -10.09 -29.73
N PHE A 393 3.38 -9.08 -28.95
CA PHE A 393 4.31 -8.32 -28.12
C PHE A 393 4.85 -9.16 -26.95
N PHE A 394 4.00 -9.97 -26.31
CA PHE A 394 4.45 -10.88 -25.26
C PHE A 394 5.43 -11.93 -25.81
N ASN A 395 5.13 -12.53 -26.95
CA ASN A 395 5.99 -13.49 -27.63
C ASN A 395 7.33 -12.87 -28.05
N GLN A 396 7.30 -11.61 -28.49
CA GLN A 396 8.51 -10.84 -28.76
C GLN A 396 9.37 -10.73 -27.49
N LEU A 397 8.80 -10.34 -26.34
CA LEU A 397 9.55 -10.22 -25.07
C LEU A 397 10.17 -11.56 -24.63
N VAL A 398 9.44 -12.67 -24.78
CA VAL A 398 9.96 -14.01 -24.50
C VAL A 398 11.16 -14.33 -25.41
N SER A 399 11.05 -14.00 -26.70
CA SER A 399 12.13 -14.25 -27.66
C SER A 399 13.37 -13.41 -27.39
N GLU A 400 13.20 -12.14 -27.00
CA GLU A 400 14.29 -11.25 -26.60
C GLU A 400 15.00 -11.80 -25.35
N HIS A 401 14.24 -12.17 -24.32
CA HIS A 401 14.81 -12.76 -23.10
C HIS A 401 15.61 -14.04 -23.36
N LYS A 402 15.12 -14.93 -24.24
CA LYS A 402 15.84 -16.17 -24.59
C LYS A 402 17.13 -15.89 -25.35
N LYS A 403 17.18 -14.85 -26.18
CA LYS A 403 18.41 -14.44 -26.88
C LYS A 403 19.45 -13.90 -25.90
N ASP A 404 19.01 -13.04 -24.98
CA ASP A 404 19.90 -12.46 -23.96
C ASP A 404 20.50 -13.57 -23.07
N SER A 405 19.66 -14.51 -22.61
CA SER A 405 20.09 -15.65 -21.79
C SER A 405 21.00 -16.66 -22.51
N ALA A 406 20.97 -16.72 -23.85
CA ALA A 406 21.86 -17.58 -24.65
C ALA A 406 23.20 -16.90 -25.00
N SER A 407 23.31 -15.59 -24.77
CA SER A 407 24.51 -14.77 -25.04
C SER A 407 25.42 -14.57 -23.82
N VAL A 408 24.98 -15.03 -22.66
CA VAL A 408 25.71 -15.09 -21.38
C VAL A 408 26.17 -16.52 -21.14
#